data_AF-A0A844E621-F1
#
_entry.id   AF-A0A844E621-F1
#
_cell.length_a   1.000
_cell.length_b   1.000
_cell.length_c   1.000
_cell.angle_alpha   90.00
_cell.angle_beta   90.00
_cell.angle_gamma   90.00
#
_symmetry.space_group_name_H-M   'P 1'
#
loop_
_entity.id
_entity.type
_entity.pdbx_description
1 polymer ?
#
loop_
_entity_poly.entity_id
_entity_poly.type
_entity_poly.pdbx_seq_one_letter_code
_entity_poly.pdbx_strand_id
1 'polypeptide(L)'
;MPLEKMTKERLKAYRSNKAEILELDYALQNRWKSDTMIGNDVIFDYSKGYPMPQCVVGFDQEKYERLQDRDLKRKKALEQECKEVEQFVDAIQDSLAHRIFRKLFIDGRKPVTQEQVAKSVHLERSSISKIVDRHLKDSHNSQNAQL
;
A
#
# COMPACT_ATOMS: atom_id res chain seq x y z
N MET A 1 12.39 -7.81 11.67
CA MET A 1 11.05 -7.22 11.89
C MET A 1 10.17 -8.33 12.46
N PRO A 2 9.51 -8.16 13.61
CA PRO A 2 8.53 -9.14 14.06
C PRO A 2 7.46 -9.24 12.96
N LEU A 3 7.12 -10.45 12.50
CA LEU A 3 6.01 -10.64 11.58
C LEU A 3 4.73 -10.23 12.31
N GLU A 4 4.27 -9.00 12.09
CA GLU A 4 2.99 -8.54 12.61
C GLU A 4 1.91 -9.51 12.14
N LYS A 5 1.10 -9.95 13.09
CA LYS A 5 0.04 -10.92 12.92
C LYS A 5 -0.93 -10.52 11.80
N MET A 6 -1.35 -11.51 11.01
CA MET A 6 -2.33 -11.27 9.94
C MET A 6 -3.72 -11.05 10.54
N THR A 7 -4.34 -9.91 10.23
CA THR A 7 -5.68 -9.54 10.73
C THR A 7 -6.67 -9.35 9.57
N LYS A 8 -7.96 -9.43 9.90
CA LYS A 8 -9.04 -9.21 8.92
C LYS A 8 -9.01 -7.79 8.34
N GLU A 9 -8.54 -6.82 9.11
CA GLU A 9 -8.41 -5.43 8.67
C GLU A 9 -7.31 -5.28 7.62
N ARG A 10 -6.14 -5.88 7.84
CA ARG A 10 -5.03 -5.92 6.86
C ARG A 10 -5.45 -6.59 5.56
N LEU A 11 -6.17 -7.73 5.66
CA LEU A 11 -6.72 -8.41 4.48
C LEU A 11 -7.71 -7.55 3.69
N LYS A 12 -8.55 -6.76 4.38
CA LYS A 12 -9.48 -5.82 3.72
C LYS A 12 -8.76 -4.61 3.12
N ALA A 13 -7.72 -4.11 3.80
CA ALA A 13 -6.93 -2.97 3.38
C ALA A 13 -6.12 -3.26 2.10
N TYR A 14 -5.76 -4.51 1.85
CA TYR A 14 -4.97 -4.94 0.68
C TYR A 14 -5.34 -4.25 -0.65
N ARG A 15 -6.64 -4.15 -0.96
CA ARG A 15 -7.10 -3.53 -2.22
C ARG A 15 -6.91 -2.02 -2.24
N SER A 16 -7.17 -1.37 -1.11
CA SER A 16 -6.90 0.06 -0.93
C SER A 16 -5.40 0.33 -1.05
N ASN A 17 -4.58 -0.51 -0.41
CA ASN A 17 -3.13 -0.38 -0.47
C ASN A 17 -2.60 -0.55 -1.90
N LYS A 18 -3.10 -1.54 -2.67
CA LYS A 18 -2.74 -1.68 -4.09
C LYS A 18 -3.17 -0.47 -4.94
N ALA A 19 -4.32 0.14 -4.64
CA ALA A 19 -4.75 1.35 -5.34
C ALA A 19 -3.83 2.55 -4.99
N GLU A 20 -3.53 2.74 -3.71
CA GLU A 20 -2.60 3.79 -3.23
C GLU A 20 -1.21 3.60 -3.85
N ILE A 21 -0.70 2.37 -3.98
CA ILE A 21 0.57 2.09 -4.67
C ILE A 21 0.54 2.57 -6.12
N LEU A 22 -0.56 2.35 -6.85
CA LEU A 22 -0.69 2.81 -8.24
C LEU A 22 -0.72 4.34 -8.33
N GLU A 23 -1.42 5.00 -7.41
CA GLU A 23 -1.46 6.47 -7.33
C GLU A 23 -0.09 7.05 -7.00
N LEU A 24 0.62 6.45 -6.03
CA LEU A 24 1.99 6.83 -5.67
C LEU A 24 2.94 6.62 -6.84
N ASP A 25 2.84 5.52 -7.57
CA ASP A 25 3.68 5.27 -8.74
C ASP A 25 3.47 6.32 -9.83
N TYR A 26 2.20 6.65 -10.11
CA TYR A 26 1.86 7.71 -11.03
C TYR A 26 2.41 9.08 -10.58
N ALA A 27 2.27 9.40 -9.30
CA ALA A 27 2.78 10.64 -8.73
C ALA A 27 4.32 10.72 -8.83
N LEU A 28 5.03 9.65 -8.45
CA LEU A 28 6.49 9.57 -8.51
C LEU A 28 7.02 9.72 -9.94
N GLN A 29 6.34 9.16 -10.94
CA GLN A 29 6.74 9.25 -12.35
C GLN A 29 6.45 10.60 -13.01
N ASN A 30 5.43 11.32 -12.53
CA ASN A 30 4.96 12.56 -13.17
C ASN A 30 5.23 13.84 -12.37
N ARG A 31 5.75 13.75 -11.14
CA ARG A 31 6.00 14.91 -10.27
C ARG A 31 6.88 15.98 -10.92
N TRP A 32 7.91 15.56 -11.66
CA TRP A 32 8.82 16.48 -12.35
C TRP A 32 8.15 17.31 -13.45
N LYS A 33 7.00 16.86 -13.98
CA LYS A 33 6.20 17.57 -14.98
C LYS A 33 5.26 18.63 -14.37
N SER A 34 5.16 18.69 -13.05
CA SER A 34 4.25 19.59 -12.37
C SER A 34 4.93 20.93 -12.06
N ASP A 35 4.26 22.03 -12.37
CA ASP A 35 4.65 23.39 -11.99
C ASP A 35 4.76 23.59 -10.46
N THR A 36 4.25 22.64 -9.66
CA THR A 36 4.34 22.67 -8.19
C THR A 36 5.79 22.59 -7.69
N MET A 37 6.71 22.09 -8.53
CA MET A 37 8.13 21.99 -8.21
C MET A 37 8.91 23.27 -8.57
N ILE A 38 8.25 24.28 -9.12
CA ILE A 38 8.86 25.59 -9.35
C ILE A 38 8.82 26.39 -8.04
N GLY A 39 9.99 26.81 -7.57
CA GLY A 39 10.18 27.65 -6.41
C GLY A 39 10.79 29.00 -6.78
N ASN A 40 10.78 29.92 -5.83
CA ASN A 40 11.43 31.21 -5.94
C ASN A 40 12.44 31.39 -4.81
N ASP A 41 13.59 31.96 -5.14
CA ASP A 41 14.60 32.34 -4.16
C ASP A 41 15.10 33.77 -4.44
N VAL A 42 15.73 34.40 -3.47
CA VAL A 42 16.26 35.76 -3.58
C VAL A 42 17.78 35.70 -3.58
N ILE A 43 18.38 35.99 -4.72
CA ILE A 43 19.83 36.19 -4.82
C ILE A 43 20.15 37.67 -4.69
N PHE A 44 21.35 37.99 -4.22
CA PHE A 44 21.84 39.36 -4.20
C PHE A 44 22.78 39.59 -5.40
N ASP A 45 22.39 40.49 -6.30
CA ASP A 45 23.23 41.00 -7.39
C ASP A 45 24.12 42.12 -6.85
N TYR A 46 25.43 42.02 -7.11
CA TYR A 46 26.45 42.98 -6.67
C TYR A 46 27.08 43.79 -7.81
N SER A 47 26.52 43.72 -9.03
CA SER A 47 27.03 44.43 -10.21
C SER A 47 27.26 45.94 -10.01
N LYS A 48 26.53 46.57 -9.07
CA LYS A 48 26.62 48.00 -8.72
C LYS A 48 27.45 48.31 -7.46
N GLY A 49 28.09 47.31 -6.84
CA GLY A 49 28.92 47.49 -5.64
C GLY A 49 28.19 47.43 -4.29
N TYR A 50 26.88 47.14 -4.28
CA TYR A 50 26.06 46.89 -3.09
C TYR A 50 24.98 45.83 -3.41
N PRO A 51 24.48 45.07 -2.41
CA PRO A 51 23.55 43.97 -2.65
C PRO A 51 22.19 44.46 -3.14
N MET A 52 21.78 44.02 -4.33
CA MET A 52 20.42 44.19 -4.85
C MET A 52 19.67 42.86 -4.84
N PRO A 53 18.59 42.71 -4.06
CA PRO A 53 17.80 41.48 -4.06
C PRO A 53 17.11 41.31 -5.43
N GLN A 54 17.30 40.14 -6.04
CA GLN A 54 16.63 39.71 -7.28
C GLN A 54 15.96 38.36 -7.06
N CYS A 55 14.70 38.26 -7.47
CA CYS A 55 13.96 37.01 -7.41
C CYS A 55 14.35 36.12 -8.58
N VAL A 56 14.78 34.89 -8.29
CA VAL A 56 15.07 33.85 -9.28
C VAL A 56 14.04 32.75 -9.11
N VAL A 57 13.41 32.40 -10.23
CA VAL A 57 12.43 31.30 -10.29
C VAL A 57 13.12 30.10 -10.91
N GLY A 58 13.03 28.94 -10.26
CA GLY A 58 13.73 27.74 -10.69
C GLY A 58 13.11 26.46 -10.16
N PHE A 59 13.66 25.33 -10.57
CA PHE A 59 13.23 24.03 -10.06
C PHE A 59 13.76 23.83 -8.64
N ASP A 60 12.86 23.57 -7.70
CA ASP A 60 13.17 23.29 -6.30
C ASP A 60 13.55 21.81 -6.14
N GLN A 61 14.84 21.54 -6.34
CA GLN A 61 15.41 20.19 -6.29
C GLN A 61 15.27 19.56 -4.89
N GLU A 62 15.53 20.32 -3.82
CA GLU A 62 15.47 19.81 -2.45
C GLU A 62 14.05 19.40 -2.07
N LYS A 63 13.05 20.23 -2.42
CA LYS A 63 11.63 19.88 -2.22
C LYS A 63 11.25 18.66 -3.03
N TYR A 64 11.70 18.55 -4.28
CA TYR A 64 11.45 17.39 -5.12
C TYR A 64 11.98 16.11 -4.47
N GLU A 65 13.26 16.07 -4.09
CA GLU A 65 13.92 14.91 -3.48
C GLU A 65 13.25 14.51 -2.17
N ARG A 66 12.98 15.48 -1.29
CA ARG A 66 12.31 15.21 0.00
C ARG A 66 10.95 14.55 -0.18
N LEU A 67 10.15 15.03 -1.13
CA LEU A 67 8.83 14.46 -1.42
C LEU A 67 8.94 13.09 -2.11
N GLN A 68 9.90 12.95 -3.02
CA GLN A 68 10.17 11.69 -3.71
C GLN A 68 10.55 10.60 -2.71
N ASP A 69 11.45 10.90 -1.78
CA ASP A 69 11.89 9.97 -0.74
C ASP A 69 10.77 9.57 0.21
N ARG A 70 9.94 10.52 0.63
CA ARG A 70 8.78 10.26 1.49
C ARG A 70 7.82 9.28 0.81
N ASP A 71 7.45 9.57 -0.42
CA ASP A 71 6.45 8.78 -1.14
C ASP A 71 7.03 7.42 -1.58
N LEU A 72 8.34 7.34 -1.87
CA LEU A 72 9.03 6.08 -2.11
C LEU A 72 9.07 5.19 -0.86
N LYS A 73 9.35 5.77 0.32
CA LYS A 73 9.30 5.04 1.61
C LYS A 73 7.88 4.52 1.88
N ARG A 74 6.86 5.35 1.64
CA ARG A 74 5.45 4.94 1.79
C ARG A 74 5.08 3.81 0.84
N LYS A 75 5.45 3.93 -0.44
CA LYS A 75 5.22 2.90 -1.46
C LYS A 75 5.86 1.57 -1.04
N LYS A 76 7.13 1.57 -0.63
CA LYS A 76 7.83 0.36 -0.17
C LYS A 76 7.15 -0.30 1.03
N ALA A 77 6.67 0.49 2.00
CA ALA A 77 5.96 -0.04 3.15
C ALA A 77 4.64 -0.75 2.74
N LEU A 78 3.86 -0.12 1.85
CA LEU A 78 2.63 -0.70 1.33
C LEU A 78 2.89 -1.96 0.49
N GLU A 79 3.93 -1.95 -0.36
CA GLU A 79 4.31 -3.12 -1.15
C GLU A 79 4.68 -4.30 -0.26
N GLN A 80 5.42 -4.05 0.82
CA GLN A 80 5.76 -5.06 1.81
C GLN A 80 4.52 -5.61 2.52
N GLU A 81 3.59 -4.75 2.94
CA GLU A 81 2.32 -5.19 3.54
C GLU A 81 1.47 -6.03 2.56
N CYS A 82 1.36 -5.59 1.31
CA CYS A 82 0.67 -6.35 0.27
C CYS A 82 1.32 -7.72 0.03
N LYS A 83 2.65 -7.78 0.02
CA LYS A 83 3.40 -9.03 -0.15
C LYS A 83 3.15 -10.00 1.00
N GLU A 84 3.10 -9.51 2.24
CA GLU A 84 2.77 -10.34 3.41
C GLU A 84 1.35 -10.90 3.34
N VAL A 85 0.39 -10.12 2.84
CA VAL A 85 -0.98 -10.59 2.59
C VAL A 85 -1.01 -11.67 1.51
N GLU A 86 -0.33 -11.44 0.39
CA GLU A 86 -0.23 -12.42 -0.71
C GLU A 86 0.39 -13.73 -0.20
N GLN A 87 1.54 -13.65 0.49
CA GLN A 87 2.22 -14.81 1.09
C GLN A 87 1.36 -15.56 2.09
N PHE A 88 0.60 -14.85 2.93
CA PHE A 88 -0.33 -15.48 3.87
C PHE A 88 -1.40 -16.28 3.14
N VAL A 89 -1.99 -15.73 2.07
CA VAL A 89 -3.02 -16.41 1.30
C VAL A 89 -2.45 -17.61 0.55
N ASP A 90 -1.24 -17.47 -0.03
CA ASP A 90 -0.55 -18.54 -0.75
C ASP A 90 -0.08 -19.69 0.18
N ALA A 91 0.18 -19.39 1.45
CA ALA A 91 0.56 -20.39 2.45
C ALA A 91 -0.62 -21.28 2.91
N ILE A 92 -1.87 -20.94 2.55
CA ILE A 92 -3.04 -21.75 2.90
C ILE A 92 -3.02 -23.05 2.09
N GLN A 93 -2.75 -24.17 2.77
CA GLN A 93 -2.68 -25.49 2.13
C GLN A 93 -4.04 -26.01 1.64
N ASP A 94 -5.13 -25.70 2.35
CA ASP A 94 -6.47 -26.11 1.93
C ASP A 94 -6.89 -25.36 0.66
N SER A 95 -7.00 -26.10 -0.45
CA SER A 95 -7.37 -25.56 -1.76
C SER A 95 -8.70 -24.77 -1.76
N LEU A 96 -9.68 -25.19 -0.96
CA LEU A 96 -10.98 -24.53 -0.89
C LEU A 96 -10.86 -23.22 -0.11
N ALA A 97 -10.20 -23.25 1.05
CA ALA A 97 -9.93 -22.06 1.84
C ALA A 97 -9.08 -21.06 1.06
N HIS A 98 -8.01 -21.50 0.40
CA HIS A 98 -7.15 -20.67 -0.44
C HIS A 98 -7.97 -19.95 -1.52
N ARG A 99 -8.84 -20.67 -2.25
CA ARG A 99 -9.74 -20.09 -3.25
C ARG A 99 -10.70 -19.06 -2.65
N ILE A 100 -11.24 -19.33 -1.45
CA ILE A 100 -12.14 -18.40 -0.74
C ILE A 100 -11.41 -17.11 -0.36
N PHE A 101 -10.22 -17.22 0.25
CA PHE A 101 -9.41 -16.06 0.65
C PHE A 101 -9.00 -15.22 -0.56
N ARG A 102 -8.53 -15.87 -1.62
CA ARG A 102 -8.17 -15.19 -2.87
C ARG A 102 -9.34 -14.40 -3.44
N LYS A 103 -10.53 -15.02 -3.57
CA LYS A 103 -11.73 -14.33 -4.07
C LYS A 103 -12.19 -13.17 -3.19
N LEU A 104 -12.12 -13.32 -1.88
CA LEU A 104 -12.59 -12.30 -0.92
C LEU A 104 -11.67 -11.08 -0.84
N PHE A 105 -10.34 -11.31 -0.86
CA PHE A 105 -9.38 -10.27 -0.50
C PHE A 105 -8.47 -9.86 -1.65
N ILE A 106 -8.06 -10.79 -2.52
CA ILE A 106 -7.06 -10.52 -3.58
C ILE A 106 -7.73 -10.24 -4.94
N ASP A 107 -8.69 -11.06 -5.36
CA ASP A 107 -9.20 -11.02 -6.72
C ASP A 107 -10.08 -9.80 -6.98
N GLY A 108 -9.76 -9.08 -8.06
CA GLY A 108 -10.56 -7.98 -8.57
C GLY A 108 -10.39 -6.67 -7.81
N ARG A 109 -10.85 -5.57 -8.43
CA ARG A 109 -10.74 -4.22 -7.85
C ARG A 109 -11.83 -3.90 -6.82
N LYS A 110 -13.02 -4.51 -6.95
CA LYS A 110 -14.19 -4.20 -6.10
C LYS A 110 -14.41 -5.27 -5.04
N PRO A 111 -14.60 -4.90 -3.75
CA PRO A 111 -14.83 -5.85 -2.66
C PRO A 111 -15.97 -6.82 -3.02
N VAL A 112 -15.69 -8.11 -2.89
CA VAL A 112 -16.66 -9.18 -3.13
C VAL A 112 -17.27 -9.58 -1.79
N THR A 113 -18.58 -9.75 -1.74
CA THR A 113 -19.24 -10.16 -0.50
C THR A 113 -19.07 -11.65 -0.25
N GLN A 114 -19.12 -12.07 1.02
CA GLN A 114 -19.09 -13.50 1.38
C GLN A 114 -20.22 -14.28 0.72
N GLU A 115 -21.39 -13.67 0.50
CA GLU A 115 -22.51 -14.33 -0.19
C GLU A 115 -22.22 -14.63 -1.65
N GLN A 116 -21.56 -13.70 -2.37
CA GLN A 116 -21.18 -13.92 -3.76
C GLN A 116 -20.14 -15.04 -3.87
N VAL A 117 -19.16 -15.06 -2.95
CA VAL A 117 -18.18 -16.15 -2.90
C VAL A 117 -18.86 -17.46 -2.53
N ALA A 118 -19.78 -17.47 -1.56
CA ALA A 118 -20.55 -18.63 -1.11
C ALA A 118 -21.30 -19.29 -2.27
N LYS A 119 -22.01 -18.48 -3.07
CA LYS A 119 -22.66 -18.94 -4.30
C LYS A 119 -21.66 -19.55 -5.28
N SER A 120 -20.51 -18.92 -5.49
CA SER A 120 -19.49 -19.42 -6.43
C SER A 120 -18.84 -20.75 -6.00
N VAL A 121 -18.78 -21.02 -4.69
CA VAL A 121 -18.18 -22.25 -4.15
C VAL A 121 -19.21 -23.27 -3.67
N HIS A 122 -20.51 -23.01 -3.89
CA HIS A 122 -21.63 -23.87 -3.48
C HIS A 122 -21.66 -24.17 -1.97
N LEU A 123 -21.35 -23.16 -1.16
CA LEU A 123 -21.40 -23.24 0.30
C LEU A 123 -22.37 -22.21 0.87
N GLU A 124 -22.72 -22.37 2.14
CA GLU A 124 -23.38 -21.30 2.88
C GLU A 124 -22.41 -20.19 3.28
N ARG A 125 -22.92 -18.96 3.36
CA ARG A 125 -22.19 -17.79 3.88
C ARG A 125 -21.64 -18.02 5.29
N SER A 126 -22.38 -18.75 6.12
CA SER A 126 -21.98 -19.15 7.49
C SER A 126 -20.70 -19.99 7.48
N SER A 127 -20.58 -20.91 6.52
CA SER A 127 -19.42 -21.79 6.34
C SER A 127 -18.18 -21.01 5.94
N ILE A 128 -18.33 -20.01 5.06
CA ILE A 128 -17.23 -19.10 4.70
C ILE A 128 -16.73 -18.34 5.92
N SER A 129 -17.63 -17.78 6.75
CA SER A 129 -17.19 -17.08 7.96
C SER A 129 -16.38 -17.99 8.88
N LYS A 130 -16.87 -19.21 9.12
CA LYS A 130 -16.17 -20.20 9.95
C LYS A 130 -14.79 -20.54 9.41
N ILE A 131 -14.64 -20.72 8.09
CA ILE A 131 -13.35 -20.99 7.45
C ILE A 131 -12.40 -19.80 7.66
N VAL A 132 -12.86 -18.58 7.37
CA VAL A 132 -12.04 -17.38 7.55
C VAL A 132 -11.61 -17.20 9.01
N ASP A 133 -12.55 -17.32 9.94
CA ASP A 133 -12.28 -17.15 11.38
C ASP A 133 -11.35 -18.25 11.92
N ARG A 134 -11.44 -19.48 11.39
CA ARG A 134 -10.53 -20.58 11.73
C ARG A 134 -9.09 -20.25 11.31
N HIS A 135 -8.88 -19.88 10.05
CA HIS A 135 -7.53 -19.57 9.55
C HIS A 135 -6.91 -18.34 10.23
N LEU A 136 -7.73 -17.36 10.64
CA LEU A 136 -7.26 -16.21 11.42
C LEU A 136 -6.98 -16.53 12.90
N LYS A 137 -7.58 -17.58 13.45
CA LYS A 137 -7.27 -18.10 14.78
C LYS A 137 -6.07 -19.04 14.76
N ASP A 138 -5.93 -19.87 13.74
CA ASP A 138 -4.80 -20.79 13.63
C ASP A 138 -3.49 -20.02 13.39
N SER A 139 -3.54 -18.90 12.64
CA SER A 139 -2.41 -17.97 12.54
C SER A 139 -2.06 -17.29 13.87
N HIS A 140 -3.04 -17.12 14.77
CA HIS A 140 -2.82 -16.60 16.12
C HIS A 140 -2.07 -17.62 17.00
N ASN A 141 -2.41 -18.90 16.88
CA ASN A 141 -1.86 -19.95 17.74
C ASN A 141 -0.48 -20.40 17.29
N SER A 142 -0.21 -20.45 15.98
CA SER A 142 1.09 -20.84 15.44
C SER A 142 2.22 -19.86 15.79
N GLN A 143 1.91 -18.56 15.89
CA GLN A 143 2.88 -17.54 16.34
C GLN A 143 3.20 -17.64 17.84
N ASN A 144 2.23 -18.01 18.68
CA ASN A 144 2.43 -18.18 20.13
C ASN A 144 3.25 -19.43 20.48
N ALA A 145 3.28 -20.43 19.60
CA ALA A 145 4.03 -21.67 19.81
C ALA A 145 5.53 -21.56 19.45
N GLN A 146 5.94 -20.45 18.83
CA GLN A 146 7.33 -20.18 18.42
C GLN A 146 8.05 -19.18 19.35
N LEU A 147 7.45 -18.84 20.49
CA LEU A 147 8.01 -18.02 21.57
C LEU A 147 8.27 -18.91 22.79
#